data_AF-A0AB73MQS1-F1
#
_entry.id   AF-A0AB73MQS1-F1
#
_cell.length_a   1.000
_cell.length_b   1.000
_cell.length_c   1.000
_cell.angle_alpha   90.00
_cell.angle_beta   90.00
_cell.angle_gamma   90.00
#
_symmetry.space_group_name_H-M   'P 1'
#
loop_
_entity.id
_entity.type
_entity.pdbx_description
1 polymer ?
#
loop_
_entity_poly.entity_id
_entity_poly.type
_entity_poly.pdbx_seq_one_letter_code
_entity_poly.pdbx_strand_id
1 'polypeptide(L)'
;MRKKILSTVIVLSLCLLFVALKNIQYKPTEAMSVSDDFLNRIATNKLNQAYALTNENAIVGTTFDQFQTNVRREWGKRDNSNCDFEIKSIFPEQSYGNRLRRYLKNGKHIEPALLIFDYEPCGGIFQISLRQNRNGQWKVVNFQRRAG
;
A
#
# COMPACT_ATOMS: atom_id res chain seq x y z
N MET A 1 -3.47 0.45 -50.05
CA MET A 1 -3.14 -0.75 -49.24
C MET A 1 -2.25 -0.49 -48.03
N ARG A 2 -1.12 0.22 -48.15
CA ARG A 2 -0.19 0.48 -47.02
C ARG A 2 -0.83 1.08 -45.75
N LYS A 3 -1.74 2.05 -45.87
CA LYS A 3 -2.45 2.65 -44.72
C LYS A 3 -3.34 1.63 -43.97
N LYS A 4 -3.99 0.71 -44.69
CA LYS A 4 -4.85 -0.33 -44.09
C LYS A 4 -4.04 -1.38 -43.33
N ILE A 5 -2.89 -1.77 -43.87
CA ILE A 5 -1.94 -2.69 -43.23
C ILE A 5 -1.37 -2.05 -41.96
N LEU A 6 -0.95 -0.78 -42.02
CA LEU A 6 -0.42 -0.05 -40.88
C LEU A 6 -1.44 0.07 -39.74
N SER A 7 -2.70 0.43 -40.04
CA SER A 7 -3.77 0.47 -39.03
C SER A 7 -4.03 -0.90 -38.40
N THR A 8 -4.00 -1.98 -39.18
CA THR A 8 -4.26 -3.33 -38.68
C THR A 8 -3.16 -3.78 -37.71
N VAL A 9 -1.90 -3.51 -38.06
CA VAL A 9 -0.75 -3.81 -37.20
C VAL A 9 -0.80 -3.03 -35.89
N ILE A 10 -1.17 -1.74 -35.94
CA ILE A 10 -1.31 -0.91 -34.74
C ILE A 10 -2.39 -1.46 -33.80
N VAL A 11 -3.56 -1.81 -34.34
CA VAL A 11 -4.67 -2.37 -33.56
C VAL A 11 -4.29 -3.71 -32.93
N LEU A 12 -3.64 -4.59 -33.68
CA LEU A 12 -3.21 -5.90 -33.18
C LEU A 12 -2.17 -5.75 -32.05
N SER A 13 -1.20 -4.85 -32.22
CA SER A 13 -0.20 -4.54 -31.19
C SER A 13 -0.81 -3.95 -29.92
N LEU A 14 -1.81 -3.07 -30.05
CA LEU A 14 -2.56 -2.53 -28.90
C LEU A 14 -3.34 -3.61 -28.16
N CYS A 15 -4.00 -4.52 -28.88
CA CYS A 15 -4.70 -5.66 -28.28
C CYS A 15 -3.74 -6.59 -27.53
N LEU A 16 -2.58 -6.92 -28.12
CA LEU A 16 -1.57 -7.75 -27.48
C LEU A 16 -1.00 -7.08 -26.22
N LEU A 17 -0.71 -5.77 -26.27
CA LEU A 17 -0.25 -5.01 -25.12
C LEU A 17 -1.30 -4.99 -24.00
N PHE A 18 -2.58 -4.84 -24.34
CA PHE A 18 -3.68 -4.87 -23.39
C PHE A 18 -3.81 -6.25 -22.70
N VAL A 19 -3.70 -7.33 -23.47
CA VAL A 19 -3.72 -8.70 -22.93
C VAL A 19 -2.52 -8.93 -22.01
N ALA A 20 -1.33 -8.47 -22.38
CA ALA A 20 -0.13 -8.59 -21.56
C ALA A 20 -0.27 -7.81 -20.23
N LEU A 21 -0.68 -6.54 -20.28
CA LEU A 21 -0.84 -5.69 -19.10
C LEU A 21 -1.98 -6.15 -18.16
N LYS A 22 -2.96 -6.91 -18.67
CA LYS A 22 -4.08 -7.39 -17.85
C LYS A 22 -3.63 -8.23 -16.66
N ASN A 23 -2.57 -9.01 -16.83
CA ASN A 23 -2.11 -9.98 -15.84
C ASN A 23 -0.86 -9.51 -15.06
N ILE A 24 -0.21 -8.42 -15.50
CA ILE A 24 0.93 -7.86 -14.77
C ILE A 24 0.43 -7.24 -13.46
N GLN A 25 0.98 -7.73 -12.35
CA GLN A 25 0.68 -7.20 -11.03
C GLN A 25 1.16 -5.74 -10.92
N TYR A 26 0.27 -4.90 -10.43
CA TYR A 26 0.55 -3.51 -10.15
C TYR A 26 1.11 -3.38 -8.73
N LYS A 27 2.19 -2.60 -8.60
CA LYS A 27 2.79 -2.24 -7.32
C LYS A 27 2.47 -0.78 -6.98
N PRO A 28 1.69 -0.48 -5.92
CA PRO A 28 1.37 0.88 -5.51
C PRO A 28 2.57 1.55 -4.82
N THR A 29 3.53 2.02 -5.60
CA THR A 29 4.84 2.49 -5.09
C THR A 29 4.74 3.60 -4.02
N GLU A 30 3.82 4.54 -4.15
CA GLU A 30 3.61 5.59 -3.15
C GLU A 30 3.09 5.01 -1.82
N ALA A 31 2.09 4.13 -1.87
CA ALA A 31 1.54 3.49 -0.68
C ALA A 31 2.56 2.55 -0.02
N MET A 32 3.34 1.81 -0.82
CA MET A 32 4.46 0.99 -0.34
C MET A 32 5.45 1.86 0.43
N SER A 33 5.88 2.98 -0.17
CA SER A 33 6.82 3.92 0.46
C SER A 33 6.30 4.48 1.80
N VAL A 34 5.02 4.89 1.86
CA VAL A 34 4.41 5.36 3.12
C VAL A 34 4.36 4.26 4.17
N SER A 35 4.04 3.04 3.79
CA SER A 35 3.99 1.88 4.69
C SER A 35 5.37 1.53 5.24
N ASP A 36 6.38 1.46 4.38
CA ASP A 36 7.77 1.17 4.76
C ASP A 36 8.34 2.28 5.65
N ASP A 37 8.10 3.56 5.30
CA ASP A 37 8.54 4.70 6.09
C ASP A 37 7.88 4.72 7.48
N PHE A 38 6.59 4.40 7.56
CA PHE A 38 5.90 4.26 8.85
C PHE A 38 6.51 3.17 9.72
N LEU A 39 6.71 1.96 9.17
CA LEU A 39 7.30 0.85 9.90
C LEU A 39 8.72 1.16 10.37
N ASN A 40 9.55 1.71 9.50
CA ASN A 40 10.92 2.11 9.83
C ASN A 40 10.97 3.17 10.94
N ARG A 41 10.05 4.15 10.93
CA ARG A 41 9.97 5.17 11.98
C ARG A 41 9.49 4.58 13.31
N ILE A 42 8.59 3.60 13.31
CA ILE A 42 8.25 2.83 14.52
C ILE A 42 9.48 2.07 15.02
N ALA A 43 10.14 1.32 14.14
CA ALA A 43 11.28 0.48 14.49
C ALA A 43 12.49 1.30 15.04
N THR A 44 12.64 2.54 14.58
CA THR A 44 13.69 3.47 15.03
C THR A 44 13.22 4.47 16.09
N ASN A 45 12.04 4.26 16.68
CA ASN A 45 11.45 5.10 17.73
C ASN A 45 11.25 6.58 17.34
N LYS A 46 11.17 6.89 16.03
CA LYS A 46 10.86 8.23 15.49
C LYS A 46 9.35 8.48 15.45
N LEU A 47 8.69 8.30 16.60
CA LEU A 47 7.23 8.20 16.68
C LEU A 47 6.49 9.47 16.23
N ASN A 48 7.02 10.68 16.48
CA ASN A 48 6.44 11.93 15.97
C ASN A 48 6.32 11.93 14.44
N GLN A 49 7.33 11.40 13.77
CA GLN A 49 7.38 11.34 12.31
C GLN A 49 6.45 10.23 11.79
N ALA A 50 6.35 9.10 12.51
CA ALA A 50 5.38 8.05 12.18
C ALA A 50 3.93 8.55 12.33
N TYR A 51 3.64 9.32 13.37
CA TYR A 51 2.31 9.87 13.63
C TYR A 51 1.83 10.78 12.48
N ALA A 52 2.73 11.59 11.90
CA ALA A 52 2.44 12.46 10.76
C ALA A 52 2.03 11.69 9.47
N LEU A 53 2.34 10.40 9.38
CA LEU A 53 1.93 9.52 8.27
C LEU A 53 0.54 8.92 8.48
N THR A 54 -0.07 9.10 9.65
CA THR A 54 -1.40 8.57 9.96
C THR A 54 -2.52 9.54 9.55
N ASN A 55 -3.77 9.10 9.63
CA ASN A 55 -4.92 9.99 9.53
C ASN A 55 -5.48 10.42 10.91
N GLU A 56 -4.78 10.09 11.99
CA GLU A 56 -5.14 10.52 13.36
C GLU A 56 -6.56 10.10 13.77
N ASN A 57 -7.02 8.92 13.33
CA ASN A 57 -8.31 8.37 13.69
C ASN A 57 -8.29 7.62 15.04
N ALA A 58 -9.45 7.21 15.54
CA ALA A 58 -9.59 6.52 16.83
C ALA A 58 -8.82 5.19 16.95
N ILE A 59 -8.57 4.49 15.84
CA ILE A 59 -7.83 3.22 15.79
C ILE A 59 -6.33 3.47 15.97
N VAL A 60 -5.77 4.42 15.21
CA VAL A 60 -4.34 4.78 15.31
C VAL A 60 -4.05 5.63 16.56
N GLY A 61 -5.03 6.41 17.01
CA GLY A 61 -4.93 7.42 18.07
C GLY A 61 -5.22 8.82 17.49
N THR A 62 -6.14 9.56 18.10
CA THR A 62 -6.47 10.94 17.69
C THR A 62 -5.52 11.97 18.29
N THR A 63 -4.65 11.53 19.20
CA THR A 63 -3.57 12.34 19.76
C THR A 63 -2.28 11.54 19.72
N PHE A 64 -1.15 12.26 19.80
CA PHE A 64 0.17 11.63 19.82
C PHE A 64 0.34 10.66 21.00
N ASP A 65 -0.17 10.99 22.19
CA ASP A 65 -0.08 10.12 23.38
C ASP A 65 -0.86 8.81 23.20
N GLN A 66 -2.05 8.89 22.60
CA GLN A 66 -2.84 7.71 22.25
C GLN A 66 -2.11 6.86 21.20
N PHE A 67 -1.53 7.51 20.18
CA PHE A 67 -0.72 6.83 19.18
C PHE A 67 0.47 6.09 19.80
N GLN A 68 1.23 6.73 20.69
CA GLN A 68 2.33 6.08 21.39
C GLN A 68 1.88 4.88 22.24
N THR A 69 0.68 4.96 22.83
CA THR A 69 0.10 3.85 23.60
C THR A 69 -0.27 2.69 22.68
N ASN A 70 -0.90 2.97 21.54
CA ASN A 70 -1.24 1.98 20.54
C ASN A 70 0.01 1.34 19.92
N VAL A 71 1.04 2.12 19.58
CA VAL A 71 2.33 1.58 19.10
C VAL A 71 2.94 0.65 20.14
N ARG A 72 2.98 1.03 21.42
CA ARG A 72 3.50 0.16 22.49
C ARG A 72 2.72 -1.14 22.62
N ARG A 73 1.40 -1.11 22.44
CA ARG A 73 0.53 -2.31 22.49
C ARG A 73 0.78 -3.25 21.32
N GLU A 74 0.80 -2.72 20.10
CA GLU A 74 0.87 -3.54 18.88
C GLU A 74 2.32 -3.95 18.54
N TRP A 75 3.27 -3.02 18.63
CA TRP A 75 4.67 -3.29 18.33
C TRP A 75 5.35 -4.04 19.47
N GLY A 76 5.09 -3.63 20.71
CA GLY A 76 5.76 -4.15 21.91
C GLY A 76 7.20 -3.65 22.06
N LYS A 77 7.92 -4.20 23.04
CA LYS A 77 9.38 -4.03 23.16
C LYS A 77 10.04 -5.16 22.38
N ARG A 78 10.73 -4.84 21.28
CA ARG A 78 11.48 -5.80 20.47
C ARG A 78 12.90 -5.30 20.25
N ASP A 79 13.86 -6.22 20.22
CA ASP A 79 15.14 -5.96 19.59
C ASP A 79 14.93 -6.06 18.07
N ASN A 80 15.23 -4.97 17.37
CA ASN A 80 15.01 -4.85 15.93
C ASN A 80 16.27 -5.19 15.12
N SER A 81 17.38 -5.55 15.78
CA SER A 81 18.69 -5.76 15.16
C SER A 81 18.71 -6.79 14.02
N ASN A 82 17.87 -7.83 14.10
CA ASN A 82 17.77 -8.91 13.12
C ASN A 82 16.35 -9.06 12.52
N CYS A 83 15.54 -7.99 12.54
CA CYS A 83 14.21 -8.03 11.93
C CYS A 83 14.30 -7.86 10.41
N ASP A 84 13.46 -8.61 9.69
CA ASP A 84 13.16 -8.38 8.28
C ASP A 84 12.02 -7.36 8.16
N PHE A 85 12.28 -6.27 7.45
CA PHE A 85 11.31 -5.18 7.22
C PHE A 85 10.78 -5.15 5.79
N GLU A 86 10.97 -6.21 5.00
CA GLU A 86 10.41 -6.32 3.67
C GLU A 86 8.90 -6.60 3.70
N ILE A 87 8.18 -6.00 2.74
CA ILE A 87 6.77 -6.29 2.50
C ILE A 87 6.62 -7.75 2.05
N LYS A 88 5.82 -8.53 2.77
CA LYS A 88 5.52 -9.93 2.45
C LYS A 88 4.30 -10.08 1.55
N SER A 89 3.28 -9.27 1.78
CA SER A 89 2.07 -9.27 0.95
C SER A 89 1.41 -7.90 0.89
N ILE A 90 0.69 -7.68 -0.21
CA ILE A 90 -0.13 -6.49 -0.46
C ILE A 90 -1.53 -6.94 -0.81
N PHE A 91 -2.53 -6.49 -0.06
CA PHE A 91 -3.93 -6.79 -0.31
C PHE A 91 -4.76 -5.51 -0.48
N PRO A 92 -5.76 -5.48 -1.39
CA PRO A 92 -6.01 -6.48 -2.42
C PRO A 92 -4.98 -6.40 -3.55
N GLU A 93 -4.56 -7.54 -4.07
CA GLU A 93 -3.71 -7.58 -5.26
C GLU A 93 -4.42 -6.87 -6.43
N GLN A 94 -3.71 -5.98 -7.11
CA GLN A 94 -4.22 -5.31 -8.30
C GLN A 94 -3.34 -5.67 -9.49
N SER A 95 -3.94 -5.73 -10.68
CA SER A 95 -3.22 -5.73 -11.94
C SER A 95 -3.46 -4.43 -12.69
N TYR A 96 -2.60 -4.10 -13.66
CA TYR A 96 -2.81 -2.94 -14.52
C TYR A 96 -4.15 -3.02 -15.27
N GLY A 97 -4.58 -4.23 -15.67
CA GLY A 97 -5.91 -4.44 -16.25
C GLY A 97 -7.07 -4.10 -15.31
N ASN A 98 -6.99 -4.51 -14.03
CA ASN A 98 -8.00 -4.18 -13.04
C ASN A 98 -8.10 -2.67 -12.80
N ARG A 99 -6.96 -1.97 -12.74
CA ARG A 99 -6.90 -0.51 -12.63
C ARG A 99 -7.50 0.19 -13.84
N LEU A 100 -7.16 -0.26 -15.05
CA LEU A 100 -7.72 0.30 -16.29
C LEU A 100 -9.24 0.08 -16.36
N ARG A 101 -9.73 -1.10 -15.96
CA ARG A 101 -11.17 -1.35 -15.86
C ARG A 101 -11.85 -0.39 -14.86
N ARG A 102 -11.25 -0.15 -13.68
CA ARG A 102 -11.76 0.84 -12.72
C ARG A 102 -11.74 2.24 -13.30
N TYR A 103 -10.70 2.61 -14.03
CA TYR A 103 -10.61 3.90 -14.71
C TYR A 103 -11.76 4.11 -15.69
N LEU A 104 -12.04 3.10 -16.52
CA LEU A 104 -13.14 3.17 -17.49
C LEU A 104 -14.52 3.21 -16.83
N LYS A 105 -14.71 2.56 -15.69
CA LYS A 105 -16.02 2.50 -14.98
C LYS A 105 -16.26 3.68 -14.05
N ASN A 106 -15.23 4.10 -13.31
CA ASN A 106 -15.33 5.02 -12.16
C ASN A 106 -14.57 6.34 -12.40
N GLY A 107 -13.95 6.52 -13.57
CA GLY A 107 -13.13 7.69 -13.87
C GLY A 107 -11.82 7.68 -13.07
N LYS A 108 -11.51 8.80 -12.41
CA LYS A 108 -10.18 9.02 -11.80
C LYS A 108 -9.92 8.18 -10.54
N HIS A 109 -10.93 7.54 -9.95
CA HIS A 109 -10.78 6.71 -8.75
C HIS A 109 -10.33 5.28 -9.11
N ILE A 110 -9.04 5.14 -9.37
CA ILE A 110 -8.41 3.89 -9.81
C ILE A 110 -7.84 3.06 -8.67
N GLU A 111 -7.45 3.71 -7.57
CA GLU A 111 -6.89 3.05 -6.40
C GLU A 111 -7.99 2.34 -5.58
N PRO A 112 -7.67 1.22 -4.93
CA PRO A 112 -8.59 0.61 -3.98
C PRO A 112 -8.78 1.53 -2.76
N ALA A 113 -9.96 1.46 -2.15
CA ALA A 113 -10.31 2.28 -0.99
C ALA A 113 -9.48 1.96 0.27
N LEU A 114 -8.85 0.78 0.31
CA LEU A 114 -8.00 0.31 1.39
C LEU A 114 -6.89 -0.56 0.78
N LEU A 115 -5.65 -0.31 1.19
CA LEU A 115 -4.52 -1.20 0.98
C LEU A 115 -4.04 -1.74 2.32
N ILE A 116 -3.65 -2.99 2.36
CA ILE A 116 -3.13 -3.69 3.53
C ILE A 116 -1.77 -4.26 3.16
N PHE A 117 -0.77 -3.97 3.97
CA PHE A 117 0.60 -4.45 3.83
C PHE A 117 0.92 -5.31 5.03
N ASP A 118 1.34 -6.55 4.78
CA ASP A 118 1.84 -7.42 5.84
C ASP A 118 3.36 -7.47 5.78
N TYR A 119 3.95 -7.37 6.97
CA TYR A 119 5.37 -7.51 7.24
C TYR A 119 5.56 -8.62 8.25
N GLU A 120 6.74 -9.23 8.30
CA GLU A 120 7.08 -10.24 9.31
C GLU A 120 8.33 -9.87 10.11
N PRO A 121 8.36 -8.69 10.76
CA PRO A 121 9.53 -8.27 11.52
C PRO A 121 9.71 -9.15 12.75
N CYS A 122 10.86 -9.82 12.80
CA CYS A 122 11.25 -10.70 13.89
C CYS A 122 10.21 -11.80 14.19
N GLY A 123 9.67 -12.45 13.16
CA GLY A 123 8.91 -13.70 13.28
C GLY A 123 7.44 -13.55 13.70
N GLY A 124 6.85 -12.38 13.53
CA GLY A 124 5.40 -12.19 13.73
C GLY A 124 4.82 -11.18 12.75
N ILE A 125 3.60 -11.44 12.29
CA ILE A 125 2.93 -10.60 11.30
C ILE A 125 2.62 -9.23 11.92
N PHE A 126 3.11 -8.18 11.27
CA PHE A 126 2.73 -6.80 11.53
C PHE A 126 2.03 -6.24 10.29
N GLN A 127 0.77 -5.89 10.46
CA GLN A 127 -0.09 -5.45 9.39
C GLN A 127 -0.27 -3.93 9.45
N ILE A 128 -0.13 -3.25 8.32
CA ILE A 128 -0.36 -1.81 8.17
C ILE A 128 -1.43 -1.60 7.11
N SER A 129 -2.47 -0.83 7.44
CA SER A 129 -3.56 -0.51 6.52
C SER A 129 -3.53 0.96 6.14
N LEU A 130 -3.63 1.26 4.84
CA LEU A 130 -3.55 2.60 4.26
C LEU A 130 -4.83 2.96 3.50
N ARG A 131 -5.23 4.23 3.59
CA ARG A 131 -6.27 4.83 2.74
C ARG A 131 -5.79 6.17 2.19
N GLN A 132 -6.26 6.53 1.00
CA GLN A 132 -6.10 7.90 0.51
C GLN A 132 -7.01 8.85 1.28
N ASN A 133 -6.49 10.00 1.68
CA ASN A 133 -7.29 11.11 2.17
C ASN A 133 -7.99 11.85 1.01
N ARG A 134 -8.73 12.93 1.31
CA ARG A 134 -9.43 13.75 0.30
C ARG A 134 -8.49 14.38 -0.73
N ASN A 135 -7.21 14.54 -0.41
CA ASN A 135 -6.18 15.10 -1.28
C ASN A 135 -5.45 14.01 -2.09
N GLY A 136 -5.87 12.74 -1.97
CA GLY A 136 -5.23 11.61 -2.65
C GLY A 136 -3.96 11.09 -1.97
N GLN A 137 -3.58 11.63 -0.81
CA GLN A 137 -2.37 11.19 -0.09
C GLN A 137 -2.66 9.94 0.70
N TRP A 138 -1.80 8.93 0.59
CA TRP A 138 -1.88 7.73 1.40
C TRP A 138 -1.56 8.02 2.87
N LYS A 139 -2.43 7.57 3.76
CA LYS A 139 -2.28 7.69 5.21
C LYS A 139 -2.53 6.35 5.89
N VAL A 140 -1.76 6.06 6.93
CA VAL A 140 -1.98 4.89 7.80
C VAL A 140 -3.27 5.09 8.58
N VAL A 141 -4.18 4.13 8.47
CA VAL A 141 -5.49 4.15 9.15
C VAL A 141 -5.64 3.05 10.19
N ASN A 142 -4.77 2.04 10.16
CA ASN A 142 -4.68 0.99 11.16
C ASN A 142 -3.28 0.37 11.11
N PHE A 143 -2.80 -0.11 12.25
CA PHE A 143 -1.66 -1.00 12.34
C PHE A 143 -1.89 -1.97 13.49
N GLN A 144 -1.50 -3.23 13.33
CA GLN A 144 -1.73 -4.24 14.35
C GLN A 144 -0.75 -5.40 14.22
N ARG A 145 -0.45 -6.03 15.35
CA ARG A 145 0.20 -7.34 15.35
C ARG A 145 -0.86 -8.43 15.16
N ARG A 146 -0.56 -9.44 14.35
CA ARG A 146 -1.38 -10.64 14.22
C ARG A 146 -0.57 -11.88 14.63
N ALA A 147 -1.28 -12.90 15.12
CA ALA A 147 -0.72 -14.24 15.14
C ALA A 147 -0.57 -14.71 13.69
N GLY A 148 0.60 -15.25 13.36
CA GLY A 148 0.86 -15.95 12.09
C GLY A 148 0.28 -17.35 12.09
#